data_AF-A0A1F8Q2F6-F1
#
_entry.id   AF-A0A1F8Q2F6-F1
#
_cell.length_a   1.000
_cell.length_b   1.000
_cell.length_c   1.000
_cell.angle_alpha   90.00
_cell.angle_beta   90.00
_cell.angle_gamma   90.00
#
_symmetry.space_group_name_H-M   'P 1'
#
loop_
_entity.id
_entity.type
_entity.pdbx_description
1 polymer ?
#
loop_
_entity_poly.entity_id
_entity_poly.type
_entity_poly.pdbx_seq_one_letter_code
_entity_poly.pdbx_strand_id
1 'polypeptide(L)'
;MLAIAVLTIAGLNLLRFVETILQREFLSEFPTISLPYLILSGLVWAASGLICAWGLWRRQNWAPHFTLVFALAYSLYYWLERILLSASNSWTNAPFVIGANILLLLITGWVLTRPKAKAFFGVFHER
;
A
#
# COMPACT_ATOMS: atom_id res chain seq x y z
N MET A 1 -4.97 13.45 -5.62
CA MET A 1 -5.77 12.31 -5.11
C MET A 1 -4.93 11.07 -4.88
N LEU A 2 -4.25 10.49 -5.88
CA LEU A 2 -3.41 9.28 -5.66
C LEU A 2 -2.30 9.46 -4.60
N ALA A 3 -1.58 10.59 -4.63
CA ALA A 3 -0.56 10.86 -3.62
C ALA A 3 -1.11 10.90 -2.19
N ILE A 4 -2.34 11.41 -2.00
CA ILE A 4 -3.01 11.43 -0.70
C ILE A 4 -3.37 10.01 -0.26
N ALA A 5 -3.93 9.19 -1.17
CA ALA A 5 -4.26 7.80 -0.87
C ALA A 5 -3.01 6.99 -0.47
N VAL A 6 -1.91 7.17 -1.20
CA VAL A 6 -0.62 6.54 -0.87
C VAL A 6 -0.08 7.04 0.48
N LEU A 7 -0.19 8.33 0.77
CA LEU A 7 0.21 8.89 2.07
C LEU A 7 -0.64 8.34 3.22
N THR A 8 -1.94 8.15 3.02
CA THR A 8 -2.81 7.50 4.02
C THR A 8 -2.32 6.07 4.28
N ILE A 9 -2.02 5.30 3.24
CA ILE A 9 -1.46 3.94 3.39
C ILE A 9 -0.12 3.98 4.15
N ALA A 10 0.77 4.91 3.79
CA ALA A 10 2.07 5.07 4.43
C ALA A 10 1.92 5.41 5.92
N GLY A 11 1.01 6.35 6.24
CA GLY A 11 0.71 6.75 7.61
C GLY A 11 0.13 5.62 8.45
N LEU A 12 -0.77 4.81 7.90
CA LEU A 12 -1.32 3.64 8.59
C LEU A 12 -0.25 2.58 8.88
N ASN A 13 0.65 2.33 7.93
CA ASN A 13 1.75 1.37 8.12
C ASN A 13 2.81 1.89 9.10
N LEU A 14 3.05 3.21 9.13
CA LEU A 14 3.88 3.84 10.13
C LEU A 14 3.26 3.74 11.52
N LEU A 15 1.95 3.97 11.66
CA LEU A 15 1.23 3.74 12.91
C LEU A 15 1.38 2.29 13.36
N ARG A 16 1.16 1.32 12.47
CA ARG A 16 1.35 -0.11 12.77
C ARG A 16 2.75 -0.39 13.28
N PHE A 17 3.79 0.16 12.65
CA PHE A 17 5.17 0.03 13.12
C PHE A 17 5.36 0.60 14.53
N VAL A 18 4.88 1.81 14.79
CA VAL A 18 4.99 2.46 16.10
C VAL A 18 4.23 1.67 17.17
N GLU A 19 2.98 1.29 16.91
CA GLU A 19 2.16 0.49 17.83
C GLU A 19 2.79 -0.87 18.12
N THR A 20 3.41 -1.52 17.13
CA THR A 20 4.11 -2.80 17.35
C THR A 20 5.30 -2.65 18.30
N ILE A 21 6.02 -1.52 18.23
CA ILE A 21 7.14 -1.22 19.14
C ILE A 21 6.63 -0.89 20.53
N LEU A 22 5.60 -0.05 20.64
CA LEU A 22 5.04 0.39 21.92
C LEU A 22 4.35 -0.75 22.67
N GLN A 23 3.61 -1.61 21.96
CA GLN A 23 2.84 -2.71 22.54
C GLN A 23 3.54 -4.06 22.44
N ARG A 24 4.88 -4.07 22.27
CA ARG A 24 5.67 -5.30 22.11
C ARG A 24 5.45 -6.35 23.20
N GLU A 25 5.24 -5.92 24.45
CA GLU A 25 5.03 -6.80 25.60
C GLU A 25 3.66 -7.47 25.50
N PHE A 26 2.60 -6.69 25.25
CA PHE A 26 1.25 -7.21 25.03
C PHE A 26 1.18 -8.15 23.81
N LEU A 27 1.84 -7.77 22.70
CA LEU A 27 1.86 -8.59 21.49
C LEU A 27 2.64 -9.90 21.66
N SER A 28 3.58 -9.97 22.62
CA SER A 28 4.31 -11.20 22.91
C SER A 28 3.45 -12.29 23.55
N GLU A 29 2.29 -11.91 24.10
CA GLU A 29 1.31 -12.85 24.68
C GLU A 29 0.48 -13.58 23.61
N PHE A 30 0.50 -13.10 22.36
CA PHE A 30 -0.24 -13.69 21.24
C PHE A 30 0.74 -14.31 20.23
N PRO A 31 1.03 -15.62 20.34
CA PRO A 31 2.02 -16.29 19.49
C PRO A 31 1.61 -16.41 18.01
N THR A 32 0.40 -15.99 17.65
CA THR A 32 -0.17 -16.16 16.31
C THR A 32 0.55 -15.35 15.23
N ILE A 33 1.17 -14.22 15.57
CA ILE A 33 1.85 -13.35 14.59
C ILE A 33 3.25 -12.99 15.08
N SER A 34 4.26 -13.23 14.25
CA SER A 34 5.64 -12.90 14.64
C SER A 34 5.86 -11.39 14.74
N LEU A 35 6.40 -10.94 15.87
CA LEU A 35 6.68 -9.53 16.15
C LEU A 35 7.67 -8.90 15.16
N PRO A 36 8.79 -9.56 14.79
CA PRO A 36 9.73 -9.00 13.81
C PRO A 36 9.07 -8.76 12.44
N TYR A 37 8.15 -9.63 12.03
CA TYR A 37 7.40 -9.47 10.78
C TYR A 37 6.53 -8.22 10.81
N LEU A 38 5.79 -7.97 11.89
CA LEU A 38 4.94 -6.78 12.02
C LEU A 38 5.73 -5.47 11.93
N ILE A 39 6.90 -5.43 12.56
CA ILE A 39 7.82 -4.29 12.54
C ILE A 39 8.36 -4.08 11.13
N LEU A 40 8.95 -5.12 10.53
CA LEU A 40 9.58 -5.02 9.22
C LEU A 40 8.56 -4.69 8.13
N SER A 41 7.38 -5.31 8.16
CA SER A 41 6.36 -5.05 7.14
C SER A 41 5.81 -3.63 7.25
N GLY A 42 5.54 -3.13 8.47
CA GLY A 42 5.11 -1.74 8.68
C GLY A 42 6.14 -0.73 8.18
N LEU A 43 7.43 -0.95 8.47
CA LEU A 43 8.50 -0.07 8.03
C LEU A 43 8.66 -0.07 6.50
N VAL A 44 8.68 -1.25 5.87
CA VAL A 44 8.85 -1.39 4.41
C VAL A 44 7.71 -0.71 3.66
N TRP A 45 6.47 -0.92 4.10
CA TRP A 45 5.31 -0.32 3.43
C TRP A 45 5.21 1.18 3.69
N ALA A 46 5.55 1.65 4.89
CA ALA A 46 5.62 3.08 5.18
C ALA A 46 6.68 3.79 4.32
N ALA A 47 7.90 3.25 4.26
CA ALA A 47 8.99 3.80 3.47
C ALA A 47 8.66 3.80 1.97
N SER A 48 8.15 2.69 1.45
CA SER A 48 7.76 2.57 0.03
C SER A 48 6.63 3.53 -0.32
N GLY A 49 5.64 3.71 0.57
CA GLY A 49 4.56 4.68 0.40
C GLY A 49 5.07 6.13 0.39
N LEU A 50 6.02 6.47 1.26
CA LEU A 50 6.65 7.80 1.26
C LEU A 50 7.42 8.08 -0.03
N ILE A 51 8.17 7.10 -0.55
CA ILE A 51 8.88 7.20 -1.83
C ILE A 51 7.89 7.41 -2.97
N CYS A 52 6.81 6.62 -3.03
CA CYS A 52 5.73 6.80 -4.00
C CYS A 52 5.15 8.23 -3.94
N ALA A 53 4.77 8.68 -2.74
CA ALA A 53 4.17 10.00 -2.55
C ALA A 53 5.11 11.12 -2.97
N TRP A 54 6.40 11.03 -2.61
CA TRP A 54 7.43 11.98 -3.01
C TRP A 54 7.60 12.03 -4.53
N GLY A 55 7.68 10.88 -5.19
CA GLY A 55 7.77 10.79 -6.64
C GLY A 55 6.57 11.41 -7.35
N LEU A 56 5.36 11.12 -6.85
CA LEU A 56 4.13 11.70 -7.37
C LEU A 56 4.08 13.23 -7.18
N TRP A 57 4.53 13.72 -6.03
CA TRP A 57 4.55 15.17 -5.72
C TRP A 57 5.55 15.92 -6.58
N ARG A 58 6.76 15.35 -6.74
CA ARG A 58 7.84 15.92 -7.57
C ARG A 58 7.65 15.69 -9.06
N ARG A 59 6.54 15.05 -9.46
CA ARG A 59 6.19 14.77 -10.87
C ARG A 59 7.26 13.96 -11.60
N GLN A 60 7.91 13.04 -10.89
CA GLN A 60 8.97 12.23 -11.47
C GLN A 60 8.42 11.25 -12.52
N ASN A 61 9.17 11.03 -13.60
CA ASN A 61 8.79 10.15 -14.70
C ASN A 61 8.63 8.66 -14.30
N TRP A 62 9.37 8.21 -13.27
CA TRP A 62 9.27 6.86 -12.72
C TRP A 62 8.08 6.67 -11.77
N ALA A 63 7.51 7.76 -11.25
CA ALA A 63 6.47 7.70 -10.20
C ALA A 63 5.22 6.92 -10.62
N PRO A 64 4.69 7.03 -11.86
CA PRO A 64 3.56 6.23 -12.31
C PRO A 64 3.84 4.72 -12.26
N HIS A 65 5.00 4.29 -12.78
CA HIS A 65 5.34 2.87 -12.81
C HIS A 65 5.54 2.33 -11.39
N PHE A 66 6.27 3.06 -10.55
CA PHE A 66 6.49 2.67 -9.16
C PHE A 66 5.18 2.62 -8.36
N THR A 67 4.27 3.57 -8.56
CA THR A 67 2.94 3.59 -7.89
C THR A 67 2.10 2.38 -8.29
N LEU A 68 2.15 1.96 -9.56
CA LEU A 68 1.41 0.80 -10.05
C LEU A 68 1.98 -0.51 -9.47
N VAL A 69 3.30 -0.66 -9.45
CA VAL A 69 3.98 -1.79 -8.79
C VAL A 69 3.64 -1.83 -7.31
N PHE A 70 3.73 -0.69 -6.62
CA PHE A 70 3.37 -0.57 -5.21
C PHE A 70 1.92 -0.99 -4.95
N ALA A 71 0.96 -0.52 -5.75
CA ALA A 71 -0.45 -0.86 -5.57
C ALA A 71 -0.72 -2.37 -5.75
N LEU A 72 -0.09 -2.99 -6.76
CA LEU A 72 -0.19 -4.44 -7.00
C LEU A 72 0.45 -5.25 -5.87
N ALA A 73 1.67 -4.88 -5.46
CA ALA A 73 2.39 -5.56 -4.40
C ALA A 73 1.66 -5.43 -3.05
N TYR A 74 1.12 -4.24 -2.75
CA TYR A 74 0.34 -4.00 -1.53
C TYR A 74 -0.96 -4.81 -1.53
N SER A 75 -1.64 -4.89 -2.68
CA SER A 75 -2.83 -5.72 -2.84
C SER A 75 -2.51 -7.20 -2.60
N LEU A 76 -1.46 -7.72 -3.22
CA LEU A 76 -1.03 -9.10 -3.03
C LEU A 76 -0.67 -9.38 -1.57
N TYR A 77 0.09 -8.49 -0.94
CA TYR A 77 0.44 -8.59 0.47
C TYR A 77 -0.79 -8.63 1.37
N TYR A 78 -1.76 -7.74 1.14
CA TYR A 78 -3.02 -7.73 1.88
C TYR A 78 -3.77 -9.06 1.77
N TRP A 79 -3.85 -9.62 0.55
CA TRP A 79 -4.50 -10.91 0.33
C TRP A 79 -3.75 -12.07 0.99
N LEU A 80 -2.42 -12.06 0.96
CA LEU A 80 -1.61 -13.06 1.67
C LEU A 80 -1.82 -12.98 3.19
N GLU A 81 -1.79 -11.78 3.78
CA GLU A 81 -2.11 -11.62 5.22
C GLU A 81 -3.54 -12.12 5.51
N ARG A 82 -4.51 -11.77 4.67
CA ARG A 82 -5.89 -12.18 4.87
C ARG A 82 -6.08 -13.68 4.71
N ILE A 83 -5.35 -14.37 3.84
CA ILE A 83 -5.50 -15.83 3.69
C ILE A 83 -4.76 -16.57 4.81
N LEU A 84 -3.56 -16.10 5.19
CA LEU A 84 -2.66 -16.82 6.10
C LEU A 84 -2.90 -16.49 7.59
N LEU A 85 -3.31 -15.27 7.92
CA LEU A 85 -3.35 -14.76 9.30
C LEU A 85 -4.76 -14.43 9.80
N SER A 86 -5.79 -14.59 8.95
CA SER A 86 -7.15 -14.22 9.33
C SER A 86 -7.79 -15.16 10.34
N ALA A 87 -8.42 -14.56 11.35
CA ALA A 87 -9.37 -15.26 12.23
C ALA A 87 -10.65 -15.66 11.50
N SER A 88 -11.44 -16.58 12.10
CA SER A 88 -12.63 -17.20 11.52
C SER A 88 -13.68 -16.22 10.95
N ASN A 89 -13.77 -15.01 11.49
CA ASN A 89 -14.73 -13.97 11.07
C ASN A 89 -14.24 -13.05 9.94
N SER A 90 -13.02 -13.24 9.42
CA SER A 90 -12.46 -12.36 8.39
C SER A 90 -13.15 -12.47 7.04
N TRP A 91 -13.93 -13.51 6.77
CA TRP A 91 -14.51 -13.75 5.45
C TRP A 91 -15.92 -13.16 5.25
N THR A 92 -16.56 -12.67 6.32
CA THR A 92 -17.94 -12.15 6.29
C THR A 92 -18.10 -10.97 5.32
N ASN A 93 -17.10 -10.11 5.20
CA ASN A 93 -17.11 -8.96 4.30
C ASN A 93 -16.27 -9.17 3.02
N ALA A 94 -15.93 -10.42 2.68
CA ALA A 94 -15.04 -10.72 1.56
C ALA A 94 -15.53 -10.14 0.21
N PRO A 95 -16.82 -10.26 -0.19
CA PRO A 95 -17.27 -9.71 -1.48
C PRO A 95 -17.05 -8.21 -1.62
N PHE A 96 -17.34 -7.45 -0.55
CA PHE A 96 -17.11 -6.01 -0.53
C PHE A 96 -15.63 -5.67 -0.67
N VAL A 97 -14.76 -6.36 0.08
CA VAL A 97 -13.33 -6.06 0.04
C VAL A 97 -12.69 -6.46 -1.29
N ILE A 98 -13.12 -7.56 -1.91
CA ILE A 98 -12.71 -7.93 -3.27
C ILE A 98 -13.10 -6.82 -4.24
N GLY A 99 -14.36 -6.39 -4.23
CA GLY A 99 -14.85 -5.33 -5.10
C GLY A 99 -14.09 -4.02 -4.91
N ALA A 100 -13.89 -3.59 -3.66
CA ALA A 100 -13.14 -2.39 -3.33
C ALA A 100 -11.67 -2.45 -3.79
N ASN A 101 -11.01 -3.61 -3.59
CA ASN A 101 -9.63 -3.81 -3.99
C ASN A 101 -9.46 -3.73 -5.53
N ILE A 102 -10.31 -4.44 -6.28
CA ILE A 102 -10.30 -4.39 -7.75
C ILE A 102 -10.57 -2.97 -8.23
N LEU A 103 -11.58 -2.29 -7.66
CA LEU A 103 -11.92 -0.93 -8.03
C LEU A 103 -10.74 0.03 -7.82
N LEU A 104 -10.03 -0.08 -6.69
CA LEU A 104 -8.84 0.74 -6.40
C LEU A 104 -7.70 0.49 -7.39
N LEU A 105 -7.44 -0.76 -7.76
CA LEU A 105 -6.42 -1.09 -8.77
C LEU A 105 -6.78 -0.52 -10.14
N LEU A 106 -8.04 -0.67 -10.56
CA LEU A 106 -8.54 -0.12 -11.82
C LEU A 106 -8.46 1.41 -11.84
N ILE A 107 -8.89 2.09 -10.77
CA ILE A 107 -8.77 3.55 -10.64
C ILE A 107 -7.31 3.98 -10.70
N THR A 108 -6.41 3.28 -10.01
CA THR A 108 -4.98 3.59 -10.00
C THR A 108 -4.39 3.48 -11.40
N GLY A 109 -4.62 2.36 -12.09
CA GLY A 109 -4.15 2.16 -13.47
C GLY A 109 -4.75 3.17 -14.45
N TRP A 110 -6.05 3.44 -14.34
CA TRP A 110 -6.74 4.39 -15.21
C TRP A 110 -6.25 5.83 -15.03
N VAL A 111 -6.10 6.29 -13.79
CA VAL A 111 -5.60 7.65 -13.51
C VAL A 111 -4.18 7.84 -14.05
N LEU A 112 -3.32 6.83 -13.91
CA LEU A 112 -1.93 6.89 -14.37
C LEU A 112 -1.79 6.75 -15.89
N THR A 113 -2.75 6.13 -16.59
CA THR A 113 -2.74 5.98 -18.05
C THR A 113 -3.32 7.17 -18.81
N ARG A 114 -4.00 8.10 -18.12
CA ARG A 114 -4.60 9.29 -18.74
C ARG A 114 -3.55 10.16 -19.45
N PRO A 115 -3.83 10.71 -20.64
CA PRO A 115 -2.89 11.57 -21.38
C PRO A 115 -2.40 12.76 -20.56
N LYS A 116 -3.29 13.39 -19.77
CA LYS A 116 -2.93 14.48 -18.85
C LYS A 116 -1.94 14.05 -17.77
N ALA A 117 -2.05 12.83 -17.27
CA ALA A 117 -1.10 12.28 -16.29
C ALA A 117 0.25 12.00 -16.97
N LYS A 118 0.26 11.35 -18.13
CA LYS A 118 1.49 11.10 -18.91
C LYS A 118 2.23 12.40 -19.27
N ALA A 119 1.51 13.45 -19.65
CA ALA A 119 2.07 14.78 -19.91
C ALA A 119 2.62 15.43 -18.62
N PHE A 120 1.90 15.31 -17.51
CA PHE A 120 2.31 15.84 -16.21
C PHE A 120 3.62 15.21 -15.68
N PHE A 121 3.84 13.92 -15.95
CA PHE A 121 5.05 13.19 -15.56
C PHE A 121 6.15 13.21 -16.65
N GLY A 122 6.00 13.98 -17.72
CA GLY A 122 7.02 14.15 -18.75
C GLY A 122 7.28 12.89 -19.61
N VAL A 123 6.34 11.94 -19.66
CA VAL A 123 6.50 10.66 -20.39
C VAL A 123 6.52 10.85 -21.93
N PHE A 124 6.26 12.06 -22.42
CA PHE A 124 6.25 12.40 -23.86
C PHE A 124 7.58 12.95 -24.41
N HIS A 125 8.70 12.86 -23.69
CA HIS A 125 9.99 13.42 -24.14
C HIS A 125 10.97 12.44 -24.81
N GLU A 126 10.54 11.25 -25.20
CA GLU A 126 11.35 10.35 -26.04
C GLU A 126 10.48 9.61 -27.06
N ARG A 127 10.26 10.22 -28.22
CA ARG A 127 10.26 9.58 -29.55
C ARG A 127 10.59 10.60 -30.61
#